data_AF-W7DIG4-F1
#
_entry.id   AF-W7DIG4-F1
#
_cell.length_a   1.000
_cell.length_b   1.000
_cell.length_c   1.000
_cell.angle_alpha   90.00
_cell.angle_beta   90.00
_cell.angle_gamma   90.00
#
_symmetry.space_group_name_H-M   'P 1'
#
loop_
_entity.id
_entity.type
_entity.pdbx_description
1 polymer ?
#
loop_
_entity_poly.entity_id
_entity_poly.type
_entity_poly.pdbx_seq_one_letter_code
_entity_poly.pdbx_strand_id
1 'polypeptide(L)'
;MTEAVVKSKDVTDEEIARVSENLESLPGVDTTTDWNRFYTYDETLRSILGSVSSAKEGLPKEKAEYYLSQGYSRNDRVGKSYLEAEYQNVLAGQKSQSESVLDNQGNIIETVQKNEGSKGKDLVLSVDVEFQKAVEEILRNNIKKREICWWF
;
A
#
# COMPACT_ATOMS: atom_id res chain seq x y z
N MET A 1 -12.02 -17.79 -1.85
CA MET A 1 -11.85 -17.72 -0.38
C MET A 1 -11.31 -16.34 -0.04
N THR A 2 -11.69 -15.74 1.09
CA THR A 2 -11.19 -14.40 1.45
C THR A 2 -9.95 -14.57 2.32
N GLU A 3 -8.81 -14.14 1.82
CA GLU A 3 -7.56 -14.10 2.58
C GLU A 3 -7.63 -13.01 3.66
N ALA A 4 -7.39 -13.39 4.92
CA ALA A 4 -7.34 -12.48 6.04
C ALA A 4 -5.88 -12.23 6.43
N VAL A 5 -5.46 -10.96 6.44
CA VAL A 5 -4.09 -10.57 6.81
C VAL A 5 -3.95 -10.58 8.33
N VAL A 6 -3.12 -11.47 8.86
CA VAL A 6 -2.86 -11.61 10.32
C VAL A 6 -1.80 -10.61 10.78
N LYS A 7 -0.68 -10.48 10.06
CA LYS A 7 0.41 -9.53 10.33
C LYS A 7 0.98 -9.03 9.00
N SER A 8 1.18 -7.72 8.87
CA SER A 8 1.72 -7.07 7.66
C SER A 8 2.73 -5.95 7.96
N LYS A 9 3.05 -5.71 9.23
CA LYS A 9 4.02 -4.70 9.66
C LYS A 9 5.13 -5.37 10.45
N ASP A 10 6.35 -4.92 10.22
CA ASP A 10 7.55 -5.33 10.96
C ASP A 10 7.67 -6.85 11.06
N VAL A 11 7.47 -7.52 9.92
CA VAL A 11 7.65 -8.97 9.79
C VAL A 11 9.13 -9.23 9.50
N THR A 12 9.80 -10.00 10.34
CA THR A 12 11.22 -10.34 10.13
C THR A 12 11.37 -11.60 9.28
N ASP A 13 12.52 -11.74 8.62
CA ASP A 13 12.83 -12.95 7.84
C ASP A 13 12.78 -14.22 8.71
N GLU A 14 13.12 -14.12 9.99
CA GLU A 14 13.02 -15.24 10.93
C GLU A 14 11.56 -15.62 11.21
N GLU A 15 10.65 -14.65 11.34
CA GLU A 15 9.22 -14.92 11.48
C GLU A 15 8.66 -15.58 10.22
N ILE A 16 9.07 -15.10 9.03
CA ILE A 16 8.65 -15.70 7.75
C ILE A 16 9.17 -17.14 7.66
N ALA A 17 10.45 -17.38 7.96
CA ALA A 17 11.06 -18.70 7.91
C ALA A 17 10.37 -19.68 8.88
N ARG A 18 10.13 -19.26 10.13
CA ARG A 18 9.42 -20.09 11.12
C ARG A 18 8.01 -20.44 10.68
N VAL A 19 7.26 -19.50 10.10
CA VAL A 19 5.92 -19.80 9.58
C VAL A 19 6.01 -20.73 8.39
N SER A 20 6.94 -20.47 7.46
CA SER A 20 7.15 -21.27 6.24
C SER A 20 7.49 -22.73 6.55
N GLU A 21 8.35 -22.97 7.55
CA GLU A 21 8.70 -24.32 8.02
C GLU A 21 7.52 -25.07 8.67
N ASN A 22 6.56 -24.33 9.22
CA ASN A 22 5.42 -24.90 9.95
C ASN A 22 4.10 -24.86 9.15
N LEU A 23 4.14 -24.54 7.85
CA LEU A 23 2.93 -24.45 7.00
C LEU A 23 2.12 -25.75 7.01
N GLU A 24 2.78 -26.91 7.04
CA GLU A 24 2.10 -28.22 7.14
C GLU A 24 1.24 -28.35 8.42
N SER A 25 1.62 -27.68 9.50
CA SER A 25 0.89 -27.69 10.77
C SER A 25 -0.15 -26.57 10.90
N LEU A 26 -0.18 -25.63 9.94
CA LEU A 26 -1.02 -24.43 9.94
C LEU A 26 -1.94 -24.42 8.71
N PRO A 27 -2.96 -25.31 8.66
CA PRO A 27 -3.84 -25.41 7.50
C PRO A 27 -4.57 -24.08 7.27
N GLY A 28 -4.40 -23.51 6.06
CA GLY A 28 -5.02 -22.26 5.65
C GLY A 28 -4.23 -20.98 5.98
N VAL A 29 -3.00 -21.10 6.49
CA VAL A 29 -2.07 -19.98 6.67
C VAL A 29 -1.05 -19.98 5.55
N ASP A 30 -0.72 -18.81 5.01
CA ASP A 30 0.35 -18.63 4.03
C ASP A 30 1.08 -17.30 4.28
N THR A 31 2.29 -17.17 3.75
CA THR A 31 3.08 -15.94 3.76
C THR A 31 3.07 -15.31 2.37
N THR A 32 2.88 -13.99 2.31
CA THR A 32 2.92 -13.25 1.04
C THR A 32 3.71 -11.96 1.21
N THR A 33 4.26 -11.47 0.10
CA THR A 33 4.99 -10.20 0.10
C THR A 33 3.99 -9.05 -0.02
N ASP A 34 3.99 -8.16 0.98
CA ASP A 34 3.19 -6.93 0.96
C ASP A 34 4.11 -5.71 0.85
N TRP A 35 3.62 -4.65 0.24
CA TRP A 35 4.37 -3.42 -0.01
C TRP A 35 3.89 -2.33 0.93
N ASN A 36 4.81 -1.72 1.67
CA ASN A 36 4.53 -0.53 2.47
C ASN A 36 5.05 0.72 1.74
N ARG A 37 4.19 1.76 1.68
CA ARG A 37 4.57 3.07 1.13
C ARG A 37 5.41 3.82 2.15
N PHE A 38 6.60 4.25 1.74
CA PHE A 38 7.47 5.11 2.53
C PHE A 38 7.53 6.50 1.89
N TYR A 39 7.33 7.54 2.70
CA TYR A 39 7.36 8.94 2.27
C TYR A 39 8.61 9.61 2.84
N THR A 40 9.61 9.86 2.01
CA THR A 40 10.90 10.42 2.45
C THR A 40 10.78 11.84 3.00
N TYR A 41 9.82 12.63 2.50
CA TYR A 41 9.57 14.01 2.93
C TYR A 41 8.20 14.08 3.61
N ASP A 42 8.11 13.59 4.84
CA ASP A 42 6.84 13.30 5.50
C ASP A 42 5.89 14.52 5.65
N GLU A 43 6.44 15.73 5.71
CA GLU A 43 5.67 16.98 5.84
C GLU A 43 5.47 17.70 4.49
N THR A 44 6.54 17.89 3.73
CA THR A 44 6.53 18.60 2.45
C THR A 44 5.91 17.71 1.37
N LEU A 45 4.94 18.23 0.61
CA LEU A 45 4.17 17.53 -0.44
C LEU A 45 3.22 16.42 0.01
N ARG A 46 3.18 16.03 1.29
CA ARG A 46 2.29 14.97 1.78
C ARG A 46 0.82 15.20 1.42
N SER A 47 0.38 16.46 1.48
CA SER A 47 -0.98 16.88 1.11
C SER A 47 -1.29 16.68 -0.38
N ILE A 48 -0.28 16.73 -1.26
CA ILE A 48 -0.43 16.58 -2.72
C ILE A 48 -0.23 15.12 -3.14
N LEU A 49 0.67 14.39 -2.48
CA LEU A 49 0.85 12.95 -2.74
C LEU A 49 -0.42 12.18 -2.39
N GLY A 50 -1.03 12.50 -1.25
CA GLY A 50 -2.25 11.88 -0.79
C GLY A 50 -2.03 10.63 0.05
N SER A 51 -2.97 9.70 -0.02
CA SER A 51 -3.00 8.54 0.87
C SER A 51 -3.48 7.28 0.16
N VAL A 52 -3.02 6.13 0.64
CA VAL A 52 -3.47 4.80 0.24
C VAL A 52 -4.35 4.19 1.33
N SER A 53 -5.24 3.28 0.95
CA SER A 53 -6.00 2.49 1.93
C SER A 53 -5.09 1.50 2.65
N SER A 54 -5.46 1.15 3.89
CA SER A 54 -4.74 0.13 4.66
C SER A 54 -5.20 -1.27 4.25
N ALA A 55 -4.38 -2.30 4.49
CA ALA A 55 -4.81 -3.70 4.28
C ALA A 55 -6.09 -4.07 5.05
N LYS A 56 -6.31 -3.45 6.22
CA LYS A 56 -7.51 -3.66 7.04
C LYS A 56 -8.76 -3.00 6.43
N GLU A 57 -8.56 -1.85 5.79
CA GLU A 57 -9.62 -1.11 5.11
C GLU A 57 -9.94 -1.72 3.75
N GLY A 58 -8.91 -2.14 3.01
CA GLY A 58 -9.03 -2.68 1.67
C GLY A 58 -9.56 -1.64 0.68
N LEU A 59 -10.50 -2.05 -0.17
CA LEU A 59 -11.15 -1.17 -1.13
C LEU A 59 -12.11 -0.18 -0.43
N PRO A 60 -12.06 1.13 -0.76
CA PRO A 60 -13.06 2.10 -0.33
C PRO A 60 -14.46 1.64 -0.71
N LYS A 61 -15.41 1.70 0.23
CA LYS A 61 -16.77 1.14 0.05
C LYS A 61 -17.47 1.74 -1.16
N GLU A 62 -17.24 3.02 -1.41
CA GLU A 62 -17.87 3.81 -2.48
C GLU A 62 -17.35 3.42 -3.86
N LYS A 63 -16.14 2.87 -3.94
CA LYS A 63 -15.46 2.48 -5.20
C LYS A 63 -15.21 0.98 -5.29
N ALA A 64 -15.75 0.18 -4.37
CA ALA A 64 -15.49 -1.25 -4.30
C ALA A 64 -15.89 -1.96 -5.59
N GLU A 65 -17.09 -1.70 -6.11
CA GLU A 65 -17.56 -2.32 -7.36
C GLU A 65 -16.68 -1.94 -8.57
N TYR A 66 -16.25 -0.69 -8.64
CA TYR A 66 -15.33 -0.22 -9.69
C TYR A 66 -14.03 -1.04 -9.65
N TYR A 67 -13.37 -1.13 -8.50
CA TYR A 67 -12.11 -1.85 -8.38
C TYR A 67 -12.28 -3.37 -8.55
N LEU A 68 -13.36 -3.96 -8.05
CA LEU A 68 -13.68 -5.37 -8.29
C LEU A 68 -13.83 -5.67 -9.79
N SER A 69 -14.45 -4.76 -10.56
CA SER A 69 -14.55 -4.91 -12.03
C SER A 69 -13.20 -4.84 -12.75
N GLN A 70 -12.20 -4.21 -12.14
CA GLN A 70 -10.83 -4.13 -12.63
C GLN A 70 -9.95 -5.30 -12.15
N GLY A 71 -10.52 -6.27 -11.43
CA GLY A 71 -9.82 -7.46 -10.94
C GLY A 71 -9.09 -7.27 -9.61
N TYR A 72 -9.35 -6.19 -8.88
CA TYR A 72 -8.83 -6.02 -7.51
C TYR A 72 -9.55 -6.94 -6.53
N SER A 73 -8.84 -7.39 -5.50
CA SER A 73 -9.42 -8.08 -4.35
C SER A 73 -9.92 -7.08 -3.30
N ARG A 74 -10.89 -7.48 -2.48
CA ARG A 74 -11.49 -6.61 -1.45
C ARG A 74 -10.48 -6.07 -0.42
N ASN A 75 -9.41 -6.81 -0.18
CA ASN A 75 -8.32 -6.47 0.73
C ASN A 75 -7.19 -5.67 0.04
N ASP A 76 -7.36 -5.29 -1.24
CA ASP A 76 -6.36 -4.53 -1.97
C ASP A 76 -6.24 -3.10 -1.46
N ARG A 77 -4.99 -2.63 -1.41
CA ARG A 77 -4.66 -1.25 -1.11
C ARG A 77 -4.75 -0.42 -2.39
N VAL A 78 -5.48 0.69 -2.33
CA VAL A 78 -5.65 1.61 -3.46
C VAL A 78 -5.45 3.04 -3.01
N GLY A 79 -5.01 3.90 -3.93
CA GLY A 79 -4.96 5.33 -3.74
C GLY A 79 -6.34 5.89 -3.42
N LYS A 80 -6.44 6.57 -2.28
CA LYS A 80 -7.67 7.19 -1.78
C LYS A 80 -7.79 8.65 -2.18
N SER A 81 -6.66 9.35 -2.27
CA SER A 81 -6.67 10.80 -2.49
C SER A 81 -5.48 11.28 -3.33
N TYR A 82 -5.69 12.42 -3.99
CA TYR A 82 -4.70 13.17 -4.76
C TYR A 82 -3.91 12.30 -5.76
N LEU A 83 -2.57 12.43 -5.82
CA LEU A 83 -1.75 11.74 -6.80
C LEU A 83 -1.85 10.21 -6.70
N GLU A 84 -1.96 9.66 -5.50
CA GLU A 84 -2.15 8.21 -5.31
C GLU A 84 -3.45 7.73 -5.98
N ALA A 85 -4.55 8.49 -5.87
CA ALA A 85 -5.82 8.14 -6.52
C ALA A 85 -5.79 8.38 -8.03
N GLU A 86 -5.22 9.50 -8.46
CA GLU A 86 -5.18 9.90 -9.88
C GLU A 86 -4.32 8.95 -10.71
N TYR A 87 -3.14 8.58 -10.19
CA TYR A 87 -2.18 7.71 -10.88
C TYR A 87 -2.25 6.25 -10.41
N GLN A 88 -3.35 5.83 -9.78
CA GLN A 88 -3.54 4.47 -9.28
C GLN A 88 -3.28 3.41 -10.37
N ASN A 89 -3.72 3.67 -11.60
CA ASN A 89 -3.52 2.78 -12.75
C ASN A 89 -2.05 2.58 -13.16
N VAL A 90 -1.18 3.54 -12.85
CA VAL A 90 0.26 3.51 -13.15
C VAL A 90 1.05 3.01 -11.93
N LEU A 91 0.66 3.45 -10.74
CA LEU A 91 1.31 3.18 -9.46
C LEU A 91 0.97 1.79 -8.89
N ALA A 92 -0.16 1.20 -9.28
CA ALA A 92 -0.53 -0.14 -8.85
C ALA A 92 0.39 -1.19 -9.49
N GLY A 93 0.99 -2.02 -8.64
CA GLY A 93 1.67 -3.22 -9.08
C GLY A 93 0.68 -4.34 -9.42
N GLN A 94 1.15 -5.31 -10.20
CA GLN A 94 0.42 -6.55 -10.40
C GLN A 94 0.73 -7.50 -9.26
N LYS A 95 -0.30 -8.05 -8.64
CA LYS A 95 -0.12 -9.03 -7.57
C LYS A 95 0.36 -10.37 -8.11
N SER A 96 1.17 -11.06 -7.33
CA SER A 96 1.39 -12.48 -7.56
C SER A 96 0.07 -13.23 -7.36
N GLN A 97 -0.14 -14.25 -8.19
CA GLN A 97 -1.30 -15.13 -8.08
C GLN A 97 -0.79 -16.55 -7.96
N SER A 98 -1.23 -17.25 -6.92
CA SER A 98 -1.02 -18.68 -6.71
C SER A 98 -2.38 -19.37 -6.60
N GLU A 99 -2.50 -20.54 -7.21
CA GLU A 99 -3.68 -21.39 -7.09
C GLU A 99 -3.29 -22.62 -6.28
N SER A 100 -3.92 -22.79 -5.10
CA SER A 100 -3.75 -23.98 -4.28
C SER A 100 -4.85 -24.99 -4.57
N VAL A 101 -4.46 -26.20 -4.97
CA VAL A 101 -5.34 -27.35 -5.17
C VAL A 101 -5.56 -28.03 -3.83
N LEU A 102 -6.82 -28.14 -3.43
CA LEU A 102 -7.23 -28.78 -2.17
C LEU A 102 -7.76 -30.19 -2.44
N ASP A 103 -7.52 -31.12 -1.53
CA ASP A 103 -8.19 -32.43 -1.52
C ASP A 103 -9.64 -32.32 -1.00
N ASN A 104 -10.40 -33.42 -1.06
CA ASN A 104 -11.77 -33.49 -0.55
C ASN A 104 -11.88 -33.30 0.99
N GLN A 105 -10.76 -33.30 1.71
CA GLN A 105 -10.65 -33.11 3.15
C GLN A 105 -10.16 -31.69 3.50
N GLY A 106 -9.84 -30.85 2.49
CA GLY A 106 -9.37 -29.48 2.64
C GLY A 106 -7.87 -29.33 2.82
N ASN A 107 -7.08 -30.39 2.64
CA ASN A 107 -5.62 -30.32 2.69
C ASN A 107 -5.07 -29.78 1.37
N ILE A 108 -4.04 -28.92 1.44
CA ILE A 108 -3.36 -28.38 0.27
C ILE A 108 -2.49 -29.48 -0.33
N ILE A 109 -2.82 -29.92 -1.55
CA ILE A 109 -2.04 -30.91 -2.30
C ILE A 109 -0.90 -30.24 -3.06
N GLU A 110 -1.18 -29.10 -3.68
CA GLU A 110 -0.25 -28.44 -4.58
C GLU A 110 -0.57 -26.94 -4.66
N THR A 111 0.45 -26.09 -4.69
CA THR A 111 0.29 -24.66 -4.97
C THR A 111 1.02 -24.34 -6.27
N VAL A 112 0.27 -23.91 -7.28
CA VAL A 112 0.80 -23.53 -8.59
C VAL A 112 0.85 -22.01 -8.70
N GLN A 113 2.04 -21.46 -8.90
CA GLN A 113 2.20 -20.02 -9.15
C GLN A 113 1.76 -19.69 -10.58
N LYS A 114 0.71 -18.87 -10.71
CA LYS A 114 0.13 -18.43 -11.99
C LYS A 114 0.73 -17.12 -12.47
N ASN A 115 1.06 -16.22 -11.55
CA ASN A 115 1.70 -14.94 -11.85
C ASN A 115 2.69 -14.59 -10.74
N GLU A 116 3.90 -14.17 -11.10
CA GLU A 116 4.93 -13.75 -10.15
C GLU A 116 4.66 -12.35 -9.56
N GLY A 117 3.75 -11.59 -10.16
CA GLY A 117 3.50 -10.20 -9.82
C GLY A 117 4.60 -9.29 -10.37
N SER A 118 4.32 -7.99 -10.37
CA SER A 118 5.28 -6.97 -10.79
C SER A 118 5.08 -5.68 -10.01
N LYS A 119 6.18 -4.97 -9.76
CA LYS A 119 6.12 -3.64 -9.14
C LYS A 119 5.39 -2.68 -10.07
N GLY A 120 4.56 -1.81 -9.50
CA GLY A 120 3.97 -0.67 -10.22
C GLY A 120 5.04 0.26 -10.76
N LYS A 121 4.66 1.12 -11.72
CA LYS A 121 5.61 2.04 -12.33
C LYS A 121 5.93 3.19 -11.37
N ASP A 122 7.14 3.71 -11.50
CA ASP A 122 7.56 4.89 -10.75
C ASP A 122 7.02 6.17 -11.42
N LEU A 123 6.55 7.12 -10.61
CA LEU A 123 6.05 8.42 -11.06
C LEU A 123 7.10 9.49 -10.74
N VAL A 124 7.58 10.19 -11.76
CA VAL A 124 8.47 11.35 -11.61
C VAL A 124 7.63 12.62 -11.70
N LEU A 125 7.66 13.43 -10.64
CA LEU A 125 6.94 14.71 -10.60
C LEU A 125 7.77 15.82 -11.22
N SER A 126 7.10 16.84 -11.76
CA SER A 126 7.74 18.08 -12.21
C SER A 126 8.12 19.03 -11.07
N VAL A 127 7.83 18.65 -9.82
CA VAL A 127 8.05 19.48 -8.64
C VAL A 127 9.45 19.22 -8.10
N ASP A 128 10.23 20.29 -7.97
CA ASP A 128 11.50 20.26 -7.26
C ASP A 128 11.25 20.37 -5.74
N VAL A 129 11.74 19.38 -4.99
CA VAL A 129 11.48 19.29 -3.55
C VAL A 129 12.21 20.36 -2.75
N GLU A 130 13.41 20.77 -3.18
CA GLU A 130 14.19 21.78 -2.48
C GLU A 130 13.59 23.17 -2.71
N PHE A 131 13.11 23.41 -3.93
CA PHE A 131 12.32 24.61 -4.23
C PHE A 131 11.04 24.68 -3.39
N GLN A 132 10.28 23.58 -3.30
CA GLN A 132 9.05 23.54 -2.51
C GLN A 132 9.33 23.83 -1.02
N LYS A 133 10.36 23.23 -0.44
CA LYS A 133 10.76 23.48 0.95
C LYS A 133 11.12 24.95 1.18
N ALA A 134 11.88 25.55 0.28
CA ALA A 134 12.25 26.97 0.38
C ALA A 134 11.01 27.88 0.36
N VAL A 135 10.04 27.59 -0.52
CA VAL A 135 8.77 28.33 -0.58
C VAL A 135 7.96 28.15 0.72
N GLU A 136 7.86 26.92 1.23
CA GLU A 136 7.18 26.63 2.51
C GLU A 136 7.83 27.36 3.70
N GLU A 137 9.15 27.43 3.73
CA GLU A 137 9.89 28.17 4.75
C GLU A 137 9.63 29.67 4.68
N ILE A 138 9.68 30.26 3.48
CA ILE A 138 9.37 31.68 3.27
C ILE A 138 7.93 31.99 3.73
N LEU A 139 6.97 31.16 3.36
CA LEU A 139 5.57 31.31 3.78
C LEU A 139 5.43 31.24 5.30
N ARG A 140 6.04 30.23 5.94
CA ARG A 140 6.01 30.04 7.39
C ARG A 140 6.61 31.23 8.14
N ASN A 141 7.73 31.76 7.65
CA ASN A 141 8.39 32.93 8.25
C ASN A 141 7.53 34.20 8.12
N ASN A 142 6.88 34.41 6.98
CA ASN A 142 5.99 35.56 6.77
C ASN A 142 4.72 35.49 7.64
N ILE A 143 4.12 34.31 7.79
CA ILE A 143 2.94 34.11 8.65
C ILE A 143 3.29 34.40 10.11
N LYS A 144 4.39 33.83 10.62
CA LYS A 144 4.87 34.07 12.00
C LYS A 144 5.13 35.56 12.26
N LYS A 145 5.78 36.25 11.31
CA LYS A 145 6.06 37.69 11.42
C LYS A 145 4.78 38.51 11.50
N ARG A 146 3.73 38.10 10.77
CA ARG A 146 2.44 38.78 10.77
C ARG A 146 1.69 38.54 12.09
N GLU A 147 1.67 37.33 12.63
CA GLU A 147 1.04 37.03 13.94
C GLU A 147 1.65 37.82 15.10
N ILE A 148 2.97 38.06 15.07
CA ILE A 148 3.67 38.92 16.05
C ILE A 148 3.23 40.39 15.94
N CYS A 149 2.83 40.83 14.75
CA CYS A 149 2.42 42.20 14.48
C CYS A 149 0.96 42.50 14.88
N TRP A 150 0.14 41.47 15.14
CA TRP A 150 -1.24 41.62 15.63
C TRP A 150 -1.35 41.62 17.16
N TRP A 151 -0.22 41.44 17.87
CA TRP A 151 -0.14 41.39 19.33
C TRP A 151 0.38 42.69 19.99
N PHE A 152 0.50 43.77 19.20
CA PHE A 152 0.76 45.15 19.63
C PHE A 152 -0.28 46.08 18.97
#